data_AF-A0A4R4D615-F1
#
_entry.id   AF-A0A4R4D615-F1
#
_cell.length_a   1.000
_cell.length_b   1.000
_cell.length_c   1.000
_cell.angle_alpha   90.00
_cell.angle_beta   90.00
_cell.angle_gamma   90.00
#
_symmetry.space_group_name_H-M   'P 1'
#
loop_
_entity.id
_entity.type
_entity.pdbx_description
1 polymer ?
#
loop_
_entity_poly.entity_id
_entity_poly.type
_entity_poly.pdbx_seq_one_letter_code
_entity_poly.pdbx_strand_id
1 'polypeptide(L)'
;MLPARSLRTSALYDKAAPKRAVNIGMNAELLARLREAGLNVSALAEEAAAAALARLARQRFEEQLQADIATSTALIEEWGDLGEAVRAMGDGR
;
A
#
# COMPACT_ATOMS: atom_id res chain seq x y z
N MET A 1 19.28 -3.88 -16.97
CA MET A 1 18.03 -4.66 -16.95
C MET A 1 17.39 -4.42 -15.58
N LEU A 2 16.48 -3.44 -15.50
CA LEU A 2 15.75 -3.14 -14.26
C LEU A 2 14.83 -4.33 -13.96
N PRO A 3 14.87 -4.95 -12.76
CA PRO A 3 13.98 -6.05 -12.47
C PRO A 3 12.55 -5.52 -12.48
N ALA A 4 11.70 -6.11 -13.34
CA ALA A 4 10.27 -5.86 -13.34
C ALA A 4 9.75 -6.14 -11.93
N ARG A 5 9.39 -5.07 -11.21
CA ARG A 5 8.89 -5.15 -9.85
C ARG A 5 7.58 -5.93 -9.93
N SER A 6 7.62 -7.18 -9.48
CA SER A 6 6.45 -8.04 -9.41
C SER A 6 5.40 -7.32 -8.58
N LEU A 7 4.35 -6.79 -9.23
CA LEU A 7 3.15 -6.26 -8.58
C LEU A 7 2.35 -7.45 -8.02
N ARG A 8 2.97 -8.25 -7.15
CA ARG A 8 2.19 -9.15 -6.31
C ARG A 8 1.50 -8.26 -5.30
N THR A 9 0.18 -8.38 -5.25
CA THR A 9 -0.63 -8.01 -4.10
C THR A 9 -0.18 -8.87 -2.91
N SER A 10 1.02 -8.60 -2.39
CA SER A 10 1.50 -9.23 -1.17
C SER A 10 0.52 -8.82 -0.09
N ALA A 11 0.03 -9.79 0.68
CA ALA A 11 -0.64 -9.48 1.93
C ALA A 11 0.28 -8.54 2.75
N LEU A 12 -0.30 -7.51 3.35
CA LEU A 12 0.45 -6.49 4.11
C LEU A 12 1.16 -7.07 5.33
N TYR A 13 0.68 -8.22 5.79
CA TYR A 13 1.24 -9.02 6.86
C TYR A 13 0.82 -10.47 6.65
N ASP A 14 1.51 -11.40 7.31
CA ASP A 14 1.16 -12.82 7.31
C ASP A 14 0.00 -13.09 8.27
N LYS A 15 -1.15 -13.53 7.74
CA LYS A 15 -2.33 -13.89 8.54
C LYS A 15 -2.18 -15.23 9.25
N ALA A 16 -1.24 -16.07 8.83
CA ALA A 16 -0.95 -17.35 9.47
C ALA A 16 0.07 -17.22 10.60
N ALA A 17 0.66 -16.04 10.78
CA ALA A 17 1.61 -15.80 11.87
C ALA A 17 0.94 -16.04 13.24
N PRO A 18 1.67 -16.62 14.21
CA PRO A 18 1.12 -16.91 15.53
C PRO A 18 0.69 -15.63 16.25
N LYS A 19 -0.50 -15.65 16.86
CA LYS A 19 -1.02 -14.51 17.61
C LYS A 19 -0.21 -14.29 18.88
N ARG A 20 0.09 -13.02 19.17
CA ARG A 20 0.75 -12.60 20.42
C ARG A 20 -0.20 -11.72 21.22
N ALA A 21 -0.37 -12.03 22.50
CA ALA A 21 -1.14 -11.19 23.40
C ALA A 21 -0.46 -9.82 23.56
N VAL A 22 -1.24 -8.75 23.43
CA VAL A 22 -0.79 -7.37 23.58
C VAL A 22 -1.70 -6.63 24.55
N ASN A 23 -1.11 -5.83 25.44
CA ASN A 23 -1.87 -4.98 26.35
C ASN A 23 -2.13 -3.65 25.66
N ILE A 24 -3.40 -3.30 25.43
CA ILE A 24 -3.81 -2.04 24.82
C ILE A 24 -4.76 -1.29 25.77
N GLY A 25 -4.61 0.03 25.83
CA GLY A 25 -5.57 0.89 26.48
C GLY A 25 -6.82 1.07 25.62
N MET A 26 -7.99 0.86 26.19
CA MET A 26 -9.29 1.11 25.53
C MET A 26 -10.20 1.85 26.52
N ASN A 27 -11.06 2.72 25.99
CA ASN A 27 -12.08 3.39 26.80
C ASN A 27 -12.95 2.33 27.52
N ALA A 28 -13.11 2.48 28.84
CA ALA A 28 -13.76 1.48 29.68
C ALA A 28 -15.25 1.28 29.34
N GLU A 29 -15.97 2.37 29.04
CA GLU A 29 -17.37 2.33 28.63
C GLU A 29 -17.53 1.63 27.27
N LEU A 30 -16.65 1.95 26.31
CA LEU A 30 -16.65 1.27 25.02
C LEU A 30 -16.41 -0.24 25.20
N LEU A 31 -15.42 -0.63 26.01
CA LEU A 31 -15.14 -2.03 26.29
C LEU A 31 -16.33 -2.74 26.92
N ALA A 32 -17.03 -2.09 27.85
CA ALA A 32 -18.25 -2.63 28.46
C ALA A 32 -19.34 -2.87 27.40
N ARG A 33 -19.64 -1.88 26.57
CA ARG A 33 -20.65 -2.00 25.50
C ARG A 33 -20.32 -3.07 24.47
N LEU A 34 -19.04 -3.19 24.07
CA LEU A 34 -18.61 -4.24 23.15
C LEU A 34 -18.81 -5.64 23.75
N ARG A 35 -18.55 -5.80 25.04
CA ARG A 35 -18.76 -7.06 25.77
C ARG A 35 -20.25 -7.39 25.93
N GLU A 36 -21.06 -6.41 26.30
CA GLU A 36 -22.53 -6.55 26.40
C GLU A 36 -23.15 -6.95 25.05
N ALA A 37 -22.62 -6.40 23.95
CA ALA A 37 -23.02 -6.76 22.59
C ALA A 37 -22.48 -8.13 22.12
N GLY A 38 -21.71 -8.85 22.96
CA GLY A 38 -21.13 -10.16 22.61
C GLY A 38 -20.06 -10.12 21.53
N LEU A 39 -19.45 -8.95 21.28
CA LEU A 39 -18.46 -8.78 20.21
C LEU A 39 -17.09 -9.32 20.63
N ASN A 40 -16.40 -9.96 19.68
CA ASN A 40 -15.03 -10.41 19.88
C ASN A 40 -14.06 -9.21 19.77
N VAL A 41 -13.76 -8.60 20.90
CA VAL A 41 -12.87 -7.42 21.00
C VAL A 41 -11.50 -7.68 20.39
N SER A 42 -10.94 -8.89 20.53
CA SER A 42 -9.64 -9.21 19.94
C SER A 42 -9.69 -9.25 18.42
N ALA A 43 -10.74 -9.82 17.83
CA ALA A 43 -10.90 -9.86 16.38
C ALA A 43 -11.12 -8.46 15.81
N LEU A 44 -11.97 -7.66 16.46
CA LEU A 44 -12.21 -6.27 16.07
C LEU A 44 -10.94 -5.41 16.14
N ALA A 45 -10.14 -5.57 17.20
CA ALA A 45 -8.88 -4.85 17.33
C ALA A 45 -7.88 -5.24 16.22
N GLU A 46 -7.82 -6.53 15.87
CA GLU A 46 -6.98 -7.04 14.78
C GLU A 46 -7.43 -6.49 13.41
N GLU A 47 -8.73 -6.51 13.12
CA GLU A 47 -9.30 -5.95 11.89
C GLU A 47 -9.06 -4.44 11.77
N ALA A 48 -9.26 -3.69 12.86
CA ALA A 48 -9.00 -2.26 12.88
C ALA A 48 -7.52 -1.94 12.65
N ALA A 49 -6.61 -2.70 13.26
CA ALA A 49 -5.17 -2.57 13.04
C ALA A 49 -4.78 -2.89 11.59
N ALA A 50 -5.33 -3.96 11.02
CA ALA A 50 -5.10 -4.33 9.62
C ALA A 50 -5.60 -3.24 8.64
N ALA A 51 -6.78 -2.67 8.90
CA ALA A 51 -7.34 -1.60 8.09
C ALA A 51 -6.47 -0.32 8.16
N ALA A 52 -5.98 0.04 9.36
CA ALA A 52 -5.07 1.16 9.53
C ALA A 52 -3.76 0.95 8.77
N LEU A 53 -3.18 -0.26 8.85
CA LEU A 53 -1.97 -0.63 8.10
C LEU A 53 -2.19 -0.53 6.59
N ALA A 54 -3.34 -0.98 6.09
CA ALA A 54 -3.68 -0.90 4.67
C ALA A 54 -3.81 0.54 4.18
N ARG A 55 -4.44 1.42 4.97
CA ARG A 55 -4.54 2.83 4.64
C ARG A 55 -3.15 3.48 4.56
N LEU A 56 -2.26 3.19 5.52
CA LEU A 56 -0.90 3.72 5.51
C LEU A 56 -0.08 3.22 4.32
N ALA A 57 -0.17 1.92 4.01
CA ALA A 57 0.51 1.34 2.84
C ALA A 57 0.02 1.97 1.53
N ARG A 58 -1.29 2.24 1.42
CA ARG A 58 -1.87 2.90 0.26
C ARG A 58 -1.35 4.32 0.10
N GLN A 59 -1.33 5.11 1.18
CA GLN A 59 -0.81 6.49 1.16
C GLN A 59 0.65 6.53 0.68
N ARG A 60 1.50 5.69 1.26
CA ARG A 60 2.91 5.59 0.85
C ARG A 60 3.08 5.17 -0.60
N PHE A 61 2.23 4.27 -1.08
CA PHE A 61 2.26 3.85 -2.47
C PHE A 61 1.87 4.99 -3.42
N GLU A 62 0.85 5.77 -3.06
CA GLU A 62 0.44 6.94 -3.85
C GLU A 62 1.53 8.00 -3.89
N GLU A 63 2.16 8.30 -2.75
CA GLU A 63 3.30 9.22 -2.68
C GLU A 63 4.47 8.77 -3.56
N GLN A 64 4.82 7.48 -3.51
CA GLN A 64 5.89 6.92 -4.34
C GLN A 64 5.52 7.00 -5.83
N LEU A 65 4.29 6.66 -6.20
CA LEU A 65 3.84 6.75 -7.59
C LEU A 65 3.95 8.17 -8.13
N GLN A 66 3.57 9.18 -7.34
CA GLN A 66 3.68 10.57 -7.76
C GLN A 66 5.14 10.98 -7.96
N ALA A 67 6.05 10.55 -7.09
CA ALA A 67 7.47 10.80 -7.24
C ALA A 67 8.06 10.12 -8.49
N ASP A 68 7.66 8.88 -8.75
CA ASP A 68 8.11 8.10 -9.92
C ASP A 68 7.61 8.73 -11.23
N ILE A 69 6.34 9.17 -11.26
CA ILE A 69 5.75 9.88 -12.40
C ILE A 69 6.51 11.18 -12.64
N ALA A 70 6.68 12.01 -11.61
CA ALA A 70 7.38 13.29 -11.75
C ALA A 70 8.81 13.12 -12.28
N THR A 71 9.54 12.12 -11.76
CA THR A 71 10.89 11.79 -12.23
C THR A 71 10.87 11.35 -13.70
N SER A 72 9.91 10.49 -14.07
CA SER A 72 9.79 9.99 -15.44
C SER A 72 9.42 11.10 -16.42
N THR A 73 8.50 11.99 -16.05
CA THR A 73 8.11 13.16 -16.85
C THR A 73 9.31 14.10 -17.06
N ALA A 74 10.07 14.41 -16.01
CA ALA A 74 11.26 15.25 -16.14
C ALA A 74 12.31 14.64 -17.09
N LEU A 75 12.49 13.32 -17.07
CA LEU A 75 13.40 12.64 -18.00
C LEU A 75 12.90 12.70 -19.45
N ILE A 76 11.60 12.56 -19.69
CA ILE A 76 11.02 12.72 -21.05
C ILE A 76 11.17 14.16 -21.53
N GLU A 77 11.00 15.15 -20.66
CA GLU A 77 11.20 16.57 -20.99
C GLU A 77 12.67 16.87 -21.33
N GLU A 78 13.62 16.28 -20.59
CA GLU A 78 15.05 16.52 -20.80
C GLU A 78 15.62 15.76 -22.01
N TRP A 79 15.25 14.48 -22.18
CA TRP A 79 15.89 13.58 -23.14
C TRP A 79 14.99 13.20 -24.33
N GLY A 80 13.73 13.63 -24.31
CA GLY A 80 12.71 13.22 -25.27
C GLY A 80 12.12 11.84 -24.95
N ASP A 81 10.97 11.54 -25.55
CA ASP A 81 10.35 10.22 -25.42
C ASP A 81 11.03 9.20 -26.33
N LEU A 82 11.50 8.08 -25.75
CA LEU A 82 12.13 7.00 -26.49
C LEU A 82 11.17 6.35 -27.51
N GLY A 83 9.88 6.24 -27.17
CA GLY A 83 8.87 5.65 -28.05
C GLY A 83 8.62 6.51 -29.30
N GLU A 84 8.57 7.83 -29.15
CA GLU A 84 8.57 8.77 -30.26
C GLU A 84 9.85 8.68 -31.09
N ALA A 85 11.02 8.60 -30.46
CA ALA A 85 12.29 8.45 -31.19
C ALA A 85 12.30 7.18 -32.05
N VAL A 86 11.80 6.05 -31.53
CA VAL A 86 11.70 4.78 -32.27
C VAL A 86 10.70 4.87 -33.42
N ARG A 87 9.54 5.53 -33.22
CA ARG A 87 8.55 5.75 -34.30
C ARG A 87 9.09 6.63 -35.41
N ALA A 88 9.72 7.74 -35.06
CA ALA A 88 10.34 8.65 -36.03
C ALA A 88 11.42 7.94 -36.88
N MET A 89 12.18 7.01 -36.29
CA MET A 89 13.13 6.18 -37.03
C MET A 89 12.46 5.15 -37.95
N GLY A 90 11.27 4.66 -37.59
CA GLY A 90 10.51 3.67 -38.37
C GLY A 90 9.78 4.25 -39.58
N ASP A 91 9.28 5.48 -39.45
CA ASP A 91 8.51 6.21 -40.49
C ASP A 91 9.40 6.88 -41.55
N GLY A 92 10.72 6.87 -41.37
CA GLY A 92 11.71 7.41 -42.30
C GLY A 92 12.19 6.44 -43.40
N ARG A 93 11.38 5.44 -43.79
CA ARG A 93 11.65 4.52 -44.91
C ARG A 93 10.64 4.64 -46.03
#